data_AF-A0A418W8Y9-F1
#
_entry.id   AF-A0A418W8Y9-F1
#
_cell.length_a   1.000
_cell.length_b   1.000
_cell.length_c   1.000
_cell.angle_alpha   90.00
_cell.angle_beta   90.00
_cell.angle_gamma   90.00
#
_symmetry.space_group_name_H-M   'P 1'
#
loop_
_entity.id
_entity.type
_entity.pdbx_description
1 polymer ?
#
loop_
_entity_poly.entity_id
_entity_poly.type
_entity_poly.pdbx_seq_one_letter_code
_entity_poly.pdbx_strand_id
1 'polypeptide(L)'
;MRQDILTGPERRRRWAIAEKRRIVDEAGAEGVSVAEVARRHDLTRQHIYQWRRELQAKGDLPTVATVFLPVEISSDDGRTERGGDADLVHGYQVEIVVRNGRSVRVASDVPDVIVQRMIRLAEAP
;
A
#
# COMPACT_ATOMS: atom_id res chain seq x y z
N MET A 1 -19.90 6.51 -13.99
CA MET A 1 -19.83 7.11 -12.63
C MET A 1 -19.85 8.62 -12.81
N ARG A 2 -20.85 9.31 -12.28
CA ARG A 2 -21.16 10.71 -12.61
C ARG A 2 -20.08 11.66 -12.07
N GLN A 3 -19.44 12.42 -12.95
CA GLN A 3 -18.67 13.61 -12.57
C GLN A 3 -19.66 14.77 -12.47
N ASP A 4 -20.12 15.07 -11.27
CA ASP A 4 -20.82 16.33 -11.04
C ASP A 4 -19.77 17.43 -11.07
N ILE A 5 -19.69 18.08 -12.24
CA ILE A 5 -19.06 19.37 -12.42
C ILE A 5 -19.83 20.33 -11.52
N LEU A 6 -19.18 20.83 -10.46
CA LEU A 6 -19.73 21.87 -9.60
C LEU A 6 -19.77 23.17 -10.39
N THR A 7 -20.84 23.33 -11.16
CA THR A 7 -21.17 24.54 -11.90
C THR A 7 -21.83 25.53 -10.94
N GLY A 8 -21.06 26.48 -10.39
CA GLY A 8 -21.58 27.71 -9.78
C GLY A 8 -20.64 28.39 -8.76
N PRO A 9 -20.65 29.73 -8.60
CA PRO A 9 -20.57 30.78 -9.61
C PRO A 9 -19.10 31.03 -10.02
N GLU A 10 -18.85 30.91 -11.30
CA GLU A 10 -17.57 30.98 -11.97
C GLU A 10 -17.10 32.43 -12.16
N ARG A 11 -16.37 32.99 -11.19
CA ARG A 11 -15.30 33.96 -11.51
C ARG A 11 -14.31 34.18 -10.36
N ARG A 12 -13.34 33.27 -10.25
CA ARG A 12 -12.07 33.46 -9.52
C ARG A 12 -12.18 33.64 -8.00
N ARG A 13 -12.68 32.64 -7.28
CA ARG A 13 -12.14 32.45 -5.92
C ARG A 13 -10.69 31.99 -6.07
N ARG A 14 -9.76 32.96 -6.14
CA ARG A 14 -8.32 32.70 -6.01
C ARG A 14 -8.12 32.28 -4.57
N TRP A 15 -8.07 30.97 -4.34
CA TRP A 15 -7.70 30.44 -3.03
C TRP A 15 -6.27 30.88 -2.72
N ALA A 16 -6.14 31.76 -1.73
CA ALA A 16 -4.83 32.11 -1.18
C ALA A 16 -4.13 30.84 -0.70
N ILE A 17 -2.81 30.78 -0.82
CA ILE A 17 -2.02 29.60 -0.43
C ILE A 17 -2.29 29.23 1.05
N ALA A 18 -2.42 30.23 1.92
CA ALA A 18 -2.77 30.05 3.32
C ALA A 18 -4.13 29.38 3.52
N GLU A 19 -5.14 29.76 2.75
CA GLU A 19 -6.48 29.17 2.84
C GLU A 19 -6.49 27.75 2.28
N LYS A 20 -5.81 27.50 1.15
CA LYS A 20 -5.62 26.14 0.63
C LYS A 20 -4.96 25.25 1.67
N ARG A 21 -3.92 25.74 2.34
CA ARG A 21 -3.18 25.00 3.36
C ARG A 21 -4.04 24.70 4.57
N ARG A 22 -4.80 25.68 5.07
CA ARG A 22 -5.74 25.47 6.18
C ARG A 22 -6.72 24.34 5.90
N ILE A 23 -7.32 24.31 4.70
CA ILE A 23 -8.26 23.25 4.30
C ILE A 23 -7.58 21.89 4.19
N VAL A 24 -6.36 21.84 3.64
CA VAL A 24 -5.58 20.59 3.50
C VAL A 24 -5.14 20.07 4.87
N ASP A 25 -4.75 20.95 5.79
CA ASP A 25 -4.36 20.60 7.16
C ASP A 25 -5.58 20.10 7.96
N GLU A 26 -6.74 20.76 7.83
CA GLU A 26 -8.01 20.30 8.42
C GLU A 26 -8.40 18.91 7.90
N ALA A 27 -8.25 18.67 6.60
CA ALA A 27 -8.52 17.36 6.00
C ALA A 27 -7.50 16.27 6.38
N GLY A 28 -6.33 16.65 6.89
CA GLY A 28 -5.26 15.74 7.33
C GLY A 28 -5.26 15.45 8.83
N ALA A 29 -6.12 16.08 9.61
CA ALA A 29 -6.22 15.86 11.05
C ALA A 29 -6.73 14.44 11.38
N GLU A 30 -6.25 13.88 12.49
CA GLU A 30 -6.65 12.55 12.94
C GLU A 30 -8.17 12.48 13.18
N GLY A 31 -8.80 11.42 12.65
CA GLY A 31 -10.24 11.21 12.78
C GLY A 31 -11.12 12.07 11.86
N VAL A 32 -10.54 12.96 11.03
CA VAL A 32 -11.30 13.80 10.12
C VAL A 32 -11.45 13.15 8.75
N SER A 33 -12.68 13.11 8.23
CA SER A 33 -12.95 12.61 6.88
C SER A 33 -12.73 13.70 5.84
N VAL A 34 -11.85 13.44 4.87
CA VAL A 34 -11.63 14.30 3.69
C VAL A 34 -12.94 14.60 2.94
N ALA A 35 -13.91 13.65 2.94
CA ALA A 35 -15.20 13.85 2.29
C ALA A 35 -16.08 14.88 3.03
N GLU A 36 -15.99 14.92 4.36
CA GLU A 36 -16.72 15.87 5.18
C GLU A 36 -16.17 17.29 5.01
N VAL A 37 -14.84 17.44 5.08
CA VAL A 37 -14.16 18.72 4.85
C VAL A 37 -14.45 19.24 3.44
N ALA A 38 -14.42 18.36 2.43
CA ALA A 38 -14.77 18.73 1.07
C ALA A 38 -16.19 19.29 0.97
N ARG A 39 -17.20 18.64 1.57
CA ARG A 39 -18.59 19.15 1.59
C ARG A 39 -18.72 20.48 2.32
N ARG A 40 -18.02 20.66 3.45
CA ARG A 40 -18.06 21.90 4.25
C ARG A 40 -17.55 23.12 3.47
N HIS A 41 -16.61 22.90 2.55
CA HIS A 41 -16.00 23.97 1.75
C HIS A 41 -16.54 24.04 0.30
N ASP A 42 -17.61 23.30 -0.02
CA ASP A 42 -18.14 23.15 -1.39
C ASP A 42 -17.06 22.72 -2.40
N LEU A 43 -16.19 21.81 -1.97
CA LEU A 43 -15.10 21.25 -2.75
C LEU A 43 -15.37 19.76 -3.04
N THR A 44 -14.72 19.27 -4.09
CA THR A 44 -14.60 17.82 -4.30
C THR A 44 -13.35 17.30 -3.59
N ARG A 45 -13.37 16.02 -3.19
CA ARG A 45 -12.18 15.34 -2.62
C ARG A 45 -10.95 15.48 -3.51
N GLN A 46 -11.15 15.48 -4.84
CA GLN A 46 -10.10 15.64 -5.82
C GLN A 46 -9.36 16.98 -5.70
N HIS A 47 -10.06 18.08 -5.39
CA HIS A 47 -9.42 19.39 -5.16
C HIS A 47 -8.45 19.35 -3.98
N ILE A 48 -8.84 18.70 -2.88
CA ILE A 48 -8.00 18.59 -1.68
C ILE A 48 -6.73 17.77 -1.99
N TYR A 49 -6.87 16.64 -2.70
CA TYR A 49 -5.71 15.84 -3.12
C TYR A 49 -4.79 16.59 -4.09
N GLN A 50 -5.37 17.34 -5.02
CA GLN A 50 -4.60 18.18 -5.94
C GLN A 50 -3.82 19.26 -5.18
N TRP A 51 -4.46 19.98 -4.26
CA TRP A 51 -3.78 21.00 -3.46
C TRP A 51 -2.72 20.42 -2.55
N ARG A 52 -2.94 19.23 -1.98
CA ARG A 52 -1.91 18.52 -1.21
C ARG A 52 -0.67 18.26 -2.04
N ARG A 53 -0.82 17.80 -3.29
CA ARG A 53 0.31 17.63 -4.23
C ARG A 53 0.97 18.95 -4.60
N GLU A 54 0.19 19.98 -4.92
CA GLU A 54 0.71 21.32 -5.28
C GLU A 54 1.51 21.95 -4.14
N LEU A 55 1.01 21.85 -2.90
CA LEU A 55 1.68 22.39 -1.71
C LEU A 55 2.93 21.59 -1.35
N GLN A 56 2.90 20.26 -1.46
CA GLN A 56 4.11 19.42 -1.29
C GLN A 56 5.19 19.77 -2.30
N ALA A 57 4.83 19.95 -3.58
CA ALA A 57 5.78 20.32 -4.64
C ALA A 57 6.43 21.69 -4.41
N LYS A 58 5.76 22.60 -3.69
CA LYS A 58 6.27 23.93 -3.35
C LYS A 58 7.05 23.98 -2.04
N GLY A 59 7.12 22.89 -1.29
CA GLY A 59 7.66 22.87 0.08
C GLY A 59 6.73 23.53 1.10
N ASP A 60 5.49 23.83 0.70
CA ASP A 60 4.46 24.44 1.54
C ASP A 60 3.70 23.40 2.38
N LEU A 61 4.17 22.16 2.47
CA LEU A 61 3.70 21.15 3.42
C LEU A 61 4.91 20.31 3.85
N PRO A 62 4.99 19.87 5.13
CA PRO A 62 5.99 18.90 5.51
C PRO A 62 5.77 17.64 4.68
N THR A 63 6.79 17.27 3.89
CA THR A 63 6.83 15.96 3.25
C THR A 63 6.97 14.94 4.37
N VAL A 64 5.84 14.37 4.79
CA VAL A 64 5.87 13.15 5.59
C VAL A 64 6.43 12.09 4.66
N ALA A 65 7.71 11.75 4.87
CA ALA A 65 8.34 10.68 4.13
C ALA A 65 7.54 9.40 4.42
N THR A 66 6.84 8.89 3.41
CA THR A 66 6.28 7.54 3.48
C THR A 66 7.46 6.59 3.50
N VAL A 67 7.80 6.10 4.68
CA VAL A 67 8.82 5.08 4.84
C VAL A 67 8.17 3.71 4.66
N PHE A 68 8.84 2.83 3.91
CA PHE A 68 8.52 1.42 3.96
C PHE A 68 9.12 0.86 5.24
N LEU A 69 8.28 0.36 6.14
CA LEU A 69 8.74 -0.36 7.31
C LEU A 69 8.90 -1.84 6.93
N PRO A 70 10.05 -2.47 7.17
CA PRO A 70 10.18 -3.92 7.02
C PRO A 70 9.23 -4.60 8.00
N VAL A 71 8.38 -5.49 7.50
CA VAL A 71 7.52 -6.34 8.31
C VAL A 71 8.03 -7.76 8.16
N GLU A 72 8.48 -8.34 9.27
CA GLU A 72 8.78 -9.78 9.31
C GLU A 72 7.46 -10.54 9.38
N ILE A 73 7.26 -11.46 8.44
CA ILE A 73 6.12 -12.38 8.47
C ILE A 73 6.49 -13.47 9.47
N SER A 74 6.01 -13.36 10.71
CA SER A 74 6.05 -14.49 11.63
C SER A 74 5.22 -15.62 11.02
N SER A 75 5.82 -16.79 10.86
CA SER A 75 5.08 -18.02 10.60
C SER A 75 4.13 -18.22 11.79
N ASP A 76 2.89 -17.78 11.65
CA ASP A 76 1.81 -18.21 12.54
C ASP A 76 1.54 -19.68 12.21
N ASP A 77 2.43 -20.55 12.70
CA ASP A 77 2.20 -21.97 12.71
C ASP A 77 1.17 -22.24 13.80
N GLY A 78 -0.09 -21.96 13.47
CA GLY A 78 -1.28 -22.32 14.23
C GLY A 78 -1.48 -23.84 14.31
N ARG A 79 -0.50 -24.58 14.84
CA ARG A 79 -0.61 -25.98 15.23
C ARG A 79 -0.26 -26.14 16.70
N THR A 80 -1.30 -26.03 17.51
CA THR A 80 -1.58 -26.77 18.75
C THR A 80 -0.42 -27.58 19.31
N GLU A 81 0.05 -27.12 20.47
CA GLU A 81 0.90 -27.77 21.44
C GLU A 81 0.67 -29.29 21.53
N ARG A 82 1.59 -30.09 20.99
CA ARG A 82 1.96 -31.40 21.54
C ARG A 82 3.46 -31.56 21.38
N GLY A 83 4.09 -31.79 22.53
CA GLY A 83 5.53 -31.72 22.74
C GLY A 83 6.38 -32.64 21.89
N GLY A 84 7.67 -32.30 21.84
CA GLY A 84 8.74 -33.15 21.35
C GLY A 84 9.74 -32.37 20.50
N ASP A 85 10.77 -31.86 21.15
CA ASP A 85 12.14 -31.66 20.63
C ASP A 85 12.28 -31.73 19.10
N ALA A 86 11.95 -30.63 18.43
CA ALA A 86 12.25 -30.39 17.02
C ALA A 86 12.53 -28.90 16.81
N ASP A 87 13.24 -28.31 17.76
CA ASP A 87 13.92 -27.04 17.58
C ASP A 87 15.16 -27.30 16.71
N LEU A 88 15.51 -26.34 15.84
CA LEU A 88 16.72 -26.32 14.97
C LEU A 88 16.68 -26.92 13.55
N VAL A 89 15.54 -26.93 12.85
CA VAL A 89 15.60 -26.94 11.37
C VAL A 89 14.76 -25.79 10.82
N HIS A 90 15.26 -24.56 10.99
CA HIS A 90 14.87 -23.45 10.13
C HIS A 90 15.36 -23.78 8.71
N GLY A 91 14.59 -24.63 8.02
CA GLY A 91 14.83 -24.99 6.64
C GLY A 91 14.75 -23.73 5.80
N TYR A 92 15.88 -23.33 5.22
CA TYR A 92 15.92 -22.21 4.29
C TYR A 92 14.95 -22.51 3.15
N GLN A 93 13.82 -21.82 3.08
CA GLN A 93 12.90 -22.02 1.97
C GLN A 93 13.42 -21.26 0.74
N VAL A 94 13.56 -21.97 -0.37
CA VAL A 94 13.96 -21.42 -1.66
C VAL A 94 12.71 -21.23 -2.51
N GLU A 95 12.53 -20.02 -3.03
CA GLU A 95 11.51 -19.73 -4.03
C GLU A 95 12.13 -19.66 -5.43
N ILE A 96 11.58 -20.44 -6.36
CA ILE A 96 12.01 -20.55 -7.75
C ILE A 96 10.89 -20.03 -8.64
N VAL A 97 11.14 -18.94 -9.37
CA VAL A 97 10.20 -18.38 -10.35
C VAL A 97 10.46 -19.01 -11.71
N VAL A 98 9.43 -19.65 -12.29
CA VAL A 98 9.51 -20.29 -13.61
C VAL A 98 9.07 -19.35 -14.74
N ARG A 99 9.39 -19.70 -16.00
CA ARG A 99 9.23 -18.80 -17.16
C ARG A 99 7.80 -18.30 -17.43
N ASN A 100 6.79 -19.03 -16.95
CA ASN A 100 5.38 -18.65 -17.12
C ASN A 100 4.84 -17.79 -15.96
N GLY A 101 5.70 -17.36 -15.04
CA GLY A 101 5.34 -16.52 -13.91
C GLY A 101 4.79 -17.29 -12.69
N ARG A 102 4.67 -18.62 -12.74
CA ARG A 102 4.39 -19.44 -11.55
C ARG A 102 5.63 -19.53 -10.65
N SER A 103 5.43 -19.80 -9.38
CA SER A 103 6.52 -20.02 -8.43
C SER A 103 6.42 -21.38 -7.73
N VAL A 104 7.59 -21.95 -7.45
CA VAL A 104 7.77 -23.19 -6.70
C VAL A 104 8.54 -22.85 -5.43
N ARG A 105 7.94 -23.10 -4.27
CA ARG A 105 8.59 -22.91 -2.95
C ARG A 105 8.92 -24.27 -2.35
N VAL A 106 10.18 -24.48 -2.01
CA VAL A 106 10.69 -25.75 -1.46
C VAL A 106 11.63 -25.47 -0.30
N ALA A 107 11.73 -26.39 0.66
CA ALA A 107 12.77 -26.34 1.67
C ALA A 107 14.15 -26.63 1.04
N SER A 108 15.22 -26.09 1.62
CA SER A 108 16.59 -26.19 1.09
C SER A 108 17.17 -27.60 1.10
N ASP A 109 16.57 -28.51 1.86
CA ASP A 109 16.97 -29.91 2.01
C ASP A 109 16.25 -30.84 1.01
N VAL A 110 15.37 -30.31 0.16
CA VAL A 110 14.64 -31.10 -0.84
C VAL A 110 15.60 -31.58 -1.94
N PRO A 111 15.65 -32.90 -2.23
CA PRO A 111 16.49 -33.43 -3.30
C PRO A 111 16.14 -32.86 -4.68
N ASP A 112 17.18 -32.59 -5.48
CA ASP A 112 17.09 -31.97 -6.82
C ASP A 112 16.05 -32.63 -7.75
N VAL A 113 15.92 -33.95 -7.70
CA VAL A 113 14.96 -34.71 -8.53
C VAL A 113 13.52 -34.26 -8.29
N ILE A 114 13.17 -33.96 -7.03
CA ILE A 114 11.84 -33.50 -6.65
C ILE A 114 11.65 -32.05 -7.11
N VAL A 115 12.66 -31.20 -6.92
CA VAL A 115 12.64 -29.80 -7.37
C VAL A 115 12.45 -29.73 -8.90
N GLN A 116 13.22 -30.51 -9.68
CA GLN A 116 13.09 -30.57 -11.13
C GLN A 116 11.72 -31.09 -11.60
N ARG A 117 11.11 -32.02 -10.85
CA ARG A 117 9.76 -32.51 -11.16
C ARG A 117 8.72 -31.43 -10.90
N MET A 118 8.83 -30.71 -9.79
CA MET A 118 7.94 -29.59 -9.46
C MET A 118 8.06 -28.45 -10.47
N ILE A 119 9.28 -28.11 -10.90
CA ILE A 119 9.51 -27.12 -11.96
C ILE A 119 8.83 -27.56 -13.26
N ARG A 120 9.02 -28.81 -13.69
CA ARG A 120 8.38 -29.33 -14.91
C ARG A 120 6.84 -29.30 -14.84
N LEU A 121 6.27 -29.65 -13.69
CA LEU A 121 4.82 -29.54 -13.46
C LEU A 121 4.35 -28.08 -13.47
N ALA A 122 5.13 -27.18 -12.88
CA ALA A 122 4.86 -25.75 -12.87
C ALA A 122 5.14 -25.08 -14.23
N GLU A 123 5.83 -25.72 -15.17
CA GLU A 123 6.05 -25.22 -16.52
C GLU A 123 5.06 -25.77 -17.56
N ALA A 124 4.36 -26.87 -17.25
CA ALA A 124 3.39 -27.49 -18.15
C ALA A 124 2.23 -26.54 -18.52
N PRO A 125 1.82 -26.46 -19.80
CA PRO A 125 0.84 -25.49 -20.31
C PRO A 125 -0.54 -25.59 -19.66
#